data_AF-A0A958P8D0-F1
#
_entry.id   AF-A0A958P8D0-F1
#
_cell.length_a   1.000
_cell.length_b   1.000
_cell.length_c   1.000
_cell.angle_alpha   90.00
_cell.angle_beta   90.00
_cell.angle_gamma   90.00
#
_symmetry.space_group_name_H-M   'P 1'
#
loop_
_entity.id
_entity.type
_entity.pdbx_description
1 polymer ?
#
loop_
_entity_poly.entity_id
_entity_poly.type
_entity_poly.pdbx_seq_one_letter_code
_entity_poly.pdbx_strand_id
1 'polypeptide(L)' 'ALIAKPRFLLMDEPFSSLDVPLRAKARVLLKEILAQVRVPTLLVSHDPEDEKTLADFVVKIENGKVTDSLLSRDVVQK' A
#
# COMPACT_ATOMS: atom_id res chain seq x y z
N ALA A 1 12.09 3.09 10.41
CA ALA A 1 11.30 1.88 10.74
C ALA A 1 12.10 0.59 10.60
N LEU A 2 12.64 0.27 9.41
CA LEU A 2 13.24 -1.04 9.10
C LEU A 2 14.46 -1.46 9.95
N ILE A 3 15.24 -0.50 10.46
CA ILE A 3 16.42 -0.77 11.32
C ILE A 3 16.04 -1.62 12.55
N ALA A 4 14.81 -1.46 13.06
CA ALA A 4 14.31 -2.21 14.21
C ALA A 4 13.96 -3.68 13.90
N LYS A 5 14.13 -4.14 12.65
CA LYS A 5 13.74 -5.48 12.17
C LYS A 5 12.30 -5.85 12.61
N PRO A 6 11.31 -5.03 12.25
CA PRO A 6 9.95 -5.23 12.74
C PRO A 6 9.34 -6.50 12.17
N ARG A 7 8.43 -7.12 12.92
CA ARG A 7 7.62 -8.24 12.45
C ARG A 7 6.43 -7.80 11.60
N PHE A 8 6.11 -6.50 11.60
CA PHE A 8 4.99 -5.91 10.90
C PHE A 8 5.25 -4.43 10.62
N LEU A 9 4.84 -3.93 9.45
CA LEU A 9 4.89 -2.51 9.10
C LEU A 9 3.48 -1.95 8.96
N LEU A 10 3.26 -0.80 9.59
CA LEU A 10 2.08 0.02 9.36
C LEU A 10 2.52 1.32 8.70
N MET A 11 1.87 1.68 7.61
CA MET A 11 2.09 2.94 6.91
C MET A 11 0.74 3.62 6.70
N ASP A 12 0.62 4.83 7.24
CA ASP A 12 -0.56 5.67 7.09
C ASP A 12 -0.22 6.79 6.10
N GLU A 13 -0.82 6.75 4.92
CA GLU A 13 -0.69 7.78 3.87
C GLU A 13 0.78 8.20 3.58
N PRO A 14 1.71 7.24 3.32
CA PRO A 14 3.15 7.49 3.34
C PRO A 14 3.66 8.43 2.24
N PHE A 15 2.83 8.72 1.23
CA PHE A 15 3.19 9.55 0.09
C PHE A 15 2.38 10.85 -0.01
N SER A 16 1.49 11.12 0.95
CA SER A 16 0.57 12.26 0.94
C SER A 16 1.28 13.61 0.81
N SER A 17 2.51 13.74 1.33
CA SER A 17 3.32 14.96 1.28
C SER A 17 4.15 15.15 0.01
N LEU A 18 4.13 14.19 -0.92
CA LEU A 18 4.95 14.22 -2.14
C LEU A 18 4.16 14.72 -3.34
N ASP A 19 4.85 15.38 -4.27
CA ASP A 19 4.30 15.76 -5.57
C ASP A 19 4.12 14.53 -6.48
N VAL A 20 3.25 14.64 -7.48
CA VAL A 20 2.84 13.53 -8.36
C VAL A 20 4.03 12.75 -8.94
N PRO A 21 5.09 13.39 -9.48
CA PRO A 21 6.23 12.66 -10.04
C PRO A 21 7.07 11.92 -8.99
N LEU A 22 7.26 12.47 -7.79
CA LEU A 22 7.99 11.76 -6.74
C LEU A 22 7.16 10.62 -6.15
N ARG A 23 5.83 10.76 -6.04
CA ARG A 23 4.95 9.67 -5.58
C ARG A 23 5.15 8.40 -6.42
N ALA A 24 5.15 8.53 -7.74
CA ALA A 24 5.37 7.39 -8.64
C ALA A 24 6.72 6.70 -8.39
N LYS A 25 7.79 7.48 -8.22
CA LYS A 25 9.13 6.96 -7.91
C LYS A 25 9.19 6.30 -6.53
N ALA A 26 8.56 6.92 -5.54
CA ALA A 26 8.53 6.43 -4.17
C ALA A 26 7.77 5.10 -4.07
N ARG A 27 6.67 4.92 -4.83
CA ARG A 27 5.95 3.64 -4.92
C ARG A 27 6.83 2.52 -5.45
N VAL A 28 7.53 2.77 -6.57
CA VAL A 28 8.43 1.75 -7.16
C VAL A 28 9.51 1.36 -6.17
N LEU A 29 10.17 2.35 -5.54
CA LEU A 29 11.19 2.10 -4.53
C LEU A 29 10.64 1.33 -3.33
N LEU A 30 9.48 1.72 -2.81
CA LEU A 30 8.87 1.04 -1.68
C LEU A 30 8.51 -0.41 -2.02
N LYS A 31 7.99 -0.66 -3.22
CA LYS A 31 7.68 -2.02 -3.72
C LYS A 31 8.91 -2.91 -3.70
N GLU A 32 10.04 -2.40 -4.20
CA GLU A 32 11.32 -3.13 -4.21
C GLU A 32 11.80 -3.43 -2.79
N ILE A 33 11.71 -2.45 -1.88
CA ILE A 33 12.08 -2.64 -0.47
C ILE A 33 11.20 -3.70 0.19
N LEU A 34 9.87 -3.61 0.04
CA LEU A 34 8.95 -4.58 0.65
C LEU A 34 9.19 -6.01 0.12
N ALA A 35 9.48 -6.15 -1.18
CA ALA A 35 9.82 -7.44 -1.78
C ALA A 35 11.10 -8.05 -1.20
N GLN A 36 12.09 -7.22 -0.84
CA GLN A 36 13.35 -7.66 -0.25
C GLN A 36 13.20 -8.02 1.23
N VAL A 37 12.56 -7.15 2.02
CA VAL A 37 12.49 -7.32 3.48
C VAL A 37 11.44 -8.38 3.87
N ARG A 38 10.43 -8.62 3.02
CA ARG A 38 9.36 -9.62 3.23
C ARG A 38 8.66 -9.50 4.59
N VAL A 39 8.42 -8.26 5.01
CA VAL A 39 7.69 -7.97 6.25
C VAL A 39 6.21 -7.77 5.93
N PRO A 40 5.30 -8.46 6.61
CA PRO A 40 3.87 -8.21 6.49
C PRO A 40 3.57 -6.73 6.73
N THR A 41 2.80 -6.13 5.83
CA THR A 41 2.65 -4.68 5.76
C THR A 41 1.18 -4.32 5.57
N LEU A 42 0.68 -3.38 6.37
CA LEU A 42 -0.59 -2.71 6.16
C LEU A 42 -0.34 -1.27 5.72
N LEU A 43 -0.89 -0.93 4.56
CA LEU A 43 -0.88 0.40 3.98
C LEU A 43 -2.30 0.97 4.03
N VAL A 44 -2.45 2.17 4.61
CA VAL A 44 -3.67 2.97 4.53
C VAL A 44 -3.43 4.05 3.48
N SER A 45 -4.30 4.12 2.48
CA SER A 45 -4.22 5.10 1.40
C SER A 45 -5.61 5.34 0.79
N HIS A 46 -5.82 6.55 0.29
CA HIS A 46 -6.95 6.89 -0.58
C HIS A 46 -6.58 6.93 -2.06
N ASP A 47 -5.32 6.63 -2.44
CA ASP A 47 -4.84 6.68 -3.82
C ASP A 47 -4.94 5.30 -4.51
N PRO A 48 -5.74 5.16 -5.59
CA PRO A 48 -5.86 3.90 -6.33
C PRO A 48 -4.55 3.37 -6.93
N GLU A 49 -3.55 4.23 -7.15
CA GLU A 49 -2.24 3.81 -7.66
C GLU A 49 -1.42 3.08 -6.59
N ASP A 50 -1.63 3.37 -5.31
CA ASP A 50 -1.03 2.60 -4.21
C ASP A 50 -1.60 1.18 -4.17
N GLU A 51 -2.92 1.05 -4.30
CA GLU A 51 -3.64 -0.23 -4.41
C GLU A 51 -3.08 -1.10 -5.55
N LYS A 52 -2.92 -0.55 -6.74
CA LYS A 52 -2.42 -1.30 -7.91
C LYS A 52 -0.94 -1.64 -7.81
N THR A 53 -0.12 -0.76 -7.23
CA THR A 53 1.33 -0.90 -7.29
C THR A 53 1.89 -1.72 -6.12
N LEU A 54 1.33 -1.52 -4.93
CA LEU A 54 1.91 -1.99 -3.67
C LEU A 54 1.10 -3.10 -2.99
N ALA A 55 -0.21 -3.16 -3.19
CA ALA A 55 -1.06 -4.10 -2.46
C ALA A 55 -1.14 -5.46 -3.17
N ASP A 56 -1.05 -6.55 -2.39
CA ASP A 56 -1.42 -7.89 -2.83
C ASP A 56 -2.93 -8.14 -2.59
N PHE A 57 -3.47 -7.54 -1.53
CA PHE A 57 -4.85 -7.66 -1.07
C PHE A 57 -5.36 -6.31 -0.60
N VAL A 58 -6.64 -6.03 -0.88
CA VAL A 58 -7.28 -4.74 -0.63
C VAL A 58 -8.52 -4.96 0.20
N VAL A 59 -8.68 -4.10 1.21
CA VAL A 59 -9.91 -3.98 2.00
C VAL A 59 -10.46 -2.58 1.78
N LYS A 60 -11.65 -2.47 1.19
CA LYS A 60 -12.33 -1.19 1.02
C LYS A 60 -13.15 -0.87 2.25
N ILE A 61 -12.98 0.34 2.77
CA ILE A 61 -13.71 0.83 3.94
C ILE A 61 -14.47 2.09 3.53
N GLU A 62 -15.79 2.09 3.75
CA GLU A 62 -16.66 3.23 3.52
C GLU A 62 -17.57 3.42 4.74
N ASN A 63 -17.72 4.65 5.22
CA ASN A 63 -18.55 4.97 6.40
C ASN A 63 -18.26 4.08 7.62
N GLY A 64 -16.98 3.77 7.84
CA GLY A 64 -16.52 2.92 8.95
C GLY A 64 -16.85 1.43 8.82
N LYS A 65 -17.28 0.96 7.64
CA LYS A 65 -17.60 -0.45 7.37
C LYS A 65 -16.76 -0.99 6.23
N VAL A 66 -16.39 -2.27 6.32
CA VAL A 66 -15.78 -2.98 5.20
C VAL A 66 -16.84 -3.25 4.14
N THR A 67 -16.64 -2.73 2.93
CA THR A 67 -17.55 -2.87 1.80
C THR A 67 -17.08 -3.91 0.79
N ASP A 68 -15.77 -4.10 0.65
CA ASP A 68 -15.18 -5.10 -0.24
C ASP A 68 -13.84 -5.60 0.31
N SER A 69 -13.46 -6.82 -0.08
CA SER A 69 -12.22 -7.44 0.33
C SER A 69 -11.76 -8.45 -0.72
N LEU A 70 -10.69 -8.12 -1.45
CA LEU A 70 -10.30 -8.83 -2.66
C LEU A 70 -8.79 -8.77 -2.91
N LEU A 71 -8.28 -9.65 -3.76
CA LEU A 71 -6.90 -9.55 -4.23
C LEU A 71 -6.78 -8.35 -5.17
N SER A 72 -5.63 -7.67 -5.12
CA SER A 72 -5.40 -6.46 -5.93
C SER A 72 -5.58 -6.72 -7.45
N ARG A 73 -5.22 -7.92 -7.92
CA ARG A 73 -5.43 -8.36 -9.31
C ARG A 73 -6.90 -8.42 -9.75
N ASP A 74 -7.83 -8.57 -8.81
CA ASP A 74 -9.26 -8.71 -9.11
C ASP A 74 -9.97 -7.34 -9.07
N VAL A 75 -9.28 -6.28 -8.62
CA VAL A 75 -9.81 -4.91 -8.54
C VAL A 75 -10.12 -4.34 -9.92
N VAL A 76 -9.28 -4.65 -10.91
CA VAL A 76 -9.36 -4.07 -12.27
C VAL A 76 -10.54 -4.63 -13.09
N GLN A 77 -11.20 -5.69 -12.61
CA GLN A 77 -12.29 -6.38 -13.32
C GLN A 77 -13.71 -5.93 -12.93
N LYS A 78 -13.85 -4.92 -12.05
CA LYS A 78 -15.12 -4.27 -11.73
C LYS A 78 -15.13 -2.84 -12.23
#